data_AF-A0A5C2SCN4-F1
#
_entry.id   AF-A0A5C2SCN4-F1
#
_cell.length_a   1.000
_cell.length_b   1.000
_cell.length_c   1.000
_cell.angle_alpha   90.00
_cell.angle_beta   90.00
_cell.angle_gamma   90.00
#
_symmetry.space_group_name_H-M   'P 1'
#
loop_
_entity.id
_entity.type
_entity.pdbx_description
1 polymer ?
#
loop_
_entity_poly.entity_id
_entity_poly.type
_entity_poly.pdbx_seq_one_letter_code
_entity_poly.pdbx_strand_id
1 'polypeptide(L)'
;MPIMAASEFHSPLESLGPELTSEIERVAALNADPDRWIWCDEEEFAAWKPAPTGWQLFANRWREATEQEIFDTYEEGARVLKITDDRCIMSRQHMEQIIVRDCYLEAYKVAWCYAVEHYKAGVVFTGQPGIGKTTFLWFLLVCLLQKKQMVLLKFDGVNQEPLLFHADGRVYVTLDASNHPVTSDPNMQRDMFIWSLFDVGEQEGPPEDMILPLLFPVQAPSPNLDRYDDWSVRHRALVTGLPLWTRDELRAGARLDREFRQFSRRLETVVRDWGNGADVAAFAPYPGVLDLLRFRYPNCPPASPDEAFDALLDVLIDHFGYVARDVYRGMYDFDEVWMDHEAALQTINSEKLEHVARTLVEETCFPQNTKGAHRLVCTTVQSIPLRMPPQWLLDFKSPVIAKKLVKHIRAEGYSCPDNMHAFLSSLYDGRGLQMARWFESTPSAAQ
;
A
#
# COMPACT_ATOMS: atom_id res chain seq x y z
N MET A 1 -21.84 -12.11 -2.63
CA MET A 1 -21.16 -13.42 -2.73
C MET A 1 -21.28 -14.10 -1.38
N PRO A 2 -21.38 -15.44 -1.30
CA PRO A 2 -21.34 -16.10 -0.01
C PRO A 2 -19.93 -15.93 0.58
N ILE A 3 -19.86 -15.41 1.81
CA ILE A 3 -18.63 -15.35 2.61
C ILE A 3 -18.16 -16.80 2.75
N MET A 4 -17.00 -17.12 2.16
CA MET A 4 -16.44 -18.47 2.27
C MET A 4 -16.21 -18.77 3.75
N ALA A 5 -16.77 -19.90 4.22
CA ALA A 5 -16.48 -20.40 5.57
C ALA A 5 -14.96 -20.44 5.77
N ALA A 6 -14.49 -20.08 6.96
CA ALA A 6 -13.07 -19.98 7.32
C ALA A 6 -12.28 -21.16 6.73
N SER A 7 -11.69 -20.92 5.56
CA SER A 7 -10.94 -21.92 4.84
C SER A 7 -9.66 -22.20 5.63
N GLU A 8 -9.24 -23.46 5.69
CA GLU A 8 -7.89 -23.78 6.13
C GLU A 8 -6.91 -22.84 5.42
N PHE A 9 -6.07 -22.16 6.20
CA PHE A 9 -5.07 -21.27 5.65
C PHE A 9 -4.02 -22.14 4.98
N HIS A 10 -4.15 -22.31 3.66
CA HIS A 10 -3.10 -22.90 2.85
C HIS A 10 -2.01 -21.86 2.64
N SER A 11 -0.74 -22.29 2.73
CA SER A 11 0.38 -21.41 2.49
C SER A 11 0.21 -20.76 1.11
N PRO A 12 0.33 -19.42 0.97
CA PRO A 12 0.19 -18.77 -0.33
C PRO A 12 1.12 -19.36 -1.40
N LEU A 13 2.25 -19.94 -0.99
CA LEU A 13 3.23 -20.54 -1.89
C LEU A 13 2.79 -21.88 -2.50
N GLU A 14 1.78 -22.56 -1.95
CA GLU A 14 1.29 -23.83 -2.49
C GLU A 14 0.68 -23.68 -3.89
N SER A 15 0.18 -22.48 -4.24
CA SER A 15 -0.38 -22.22 -5.56
C SER A 15 0.67 -22.05 -6.67
N LEU A 16 1.97 -22.05 -6.33
CA LEU A 16 3.08 -21.83 -7.27
C LEU A 16 3.49 -23.07 -8.06
N GLY A 17 2.95 -24.23 -7.71
CA GLY A 17 3.35 -25.52 -8.25
C GLY A 17 4.56 -26.11 -7.52
N PRO A 18 4.69 -27.45 -7.49
CA PRO A 18 5.56 -28.15 -6.55
C PRO A 18 7.05 -27.87 -6.74
N GLU A 19 7.50 -27.65 -7.98
CA GLU A 19 8.91 -27.37 -8.27
C GLU A 19 9.36 -26.03 -7.66
N LEU A 20 8.60 -24.96 -7.91
CA LEU A 20 8.92 -23.63 -7.40
C LEU A 20 8.73 -23.55 -5.88
N THR A 21 7.70 -24.18 -5.33
CA THR A 21 7.49 -24.27 -3.89
C THR A 21 8.67 -24.98 -3.21
N SER A 22 9.13 -26.12 -3.74
CA SER A 22 10.27 -26.87 -3.19
C SER A 22 11.57 -26.04 -3.24
N GLU A 23 11.77 -25.26 -4.29
CA GLU A 23 12.96 -24.41 -4.40
C GLU A 23 12.91 -23.24 -3.41
N ILE A 24 11.75 -22.61 -3.24
CA ILE A 24 11.55 -21.59 -2.20
C ILE A 24 11.81 -22.15 -0.81
N GLU A 25 11.32 -23.35 -0.50
CA GLU A 25 11.56 -24.01 0.79
C GLU A 25 13.05 -24.31 1.00
N ARG A 26 13.76 -24.76 -0.03
CA ARG A 26 15.21 -25.00 0.01
C ARG A 26 15.98 -23.71 0.33
N VAL A 27 15.73 -22.65 -0.41
CA VAL A 27 16.39 -21.35 -0.22
C VAL A 27 16.04 -20.76 1.15
N ALA A 28 14.77 -20.84 1.56
CA ALA A 28 14.34 -20.38 2.87
C ALA A 28 15.07 -21.14 4.00
N ALA A 29 15.24 -22.46 3.89
CA ALA A 29 15.96 -23.26 4.87
C ALA A 29 17.44 -22.88 4.95
N LEU A 30 18.10 -22.61 3.80
CA LEU A 30 19.49 -22.15 3.78
C LEU A 30 19.65 -20.77 4.45
N ASN A 31 18.77 -19.82 4.12
CA ASN A 31 18.79 -18.49 4.72
C ASN A 31 18.51 -18.49 6.24
N ALA A 32 17.75 -19.47 6.73
CA ALA A 32 17.39 -19.59 8.14
C ALA A 32 18.48 -20.24 9.02
N ASP A 33 19.49 -20.87 8.42
CA ASP A 33 20.57 -21.54 9.15
C ASP A 33 21.62 -20.52 9.66
N PRO A 34 21.73 -20.29 10.98
CA PRO A 34 22.65 -19.30 11.51
C PRO A 34 24.12 -19.64 11.27
N ASP A 35 24.48 -20.91 11.13
CA ASP A 35 25.88 -21.34 10.91
C ASP A 35 26.37 -21.00 9.48
N ARG A 36 25.44 -20.60 8.60
CA ARG A 36 25.73 -20.15 7.24
C ARG A 36 26.09 -18.68 7.15
N TRP A 37 25.87 -17.91 8.21
CA TRP A 37 26.12 -16.48 8.24
C TRP A 37 27.33 -16.17 9.12
N ILE A 38 28.29 -15.44 8.56
CA ILE A 38 29.47 -14.98 9.27
C ILE A 38 29.65 -13.47 9.09
N TRP A 39 30.24 -12.85 10.09
CA TRP A 39 30.76 -11.49 10.01
C TRP A 39 32.18 -11.57 9.46
N CYS A 40 32.61 -10.67 8.56
CA CYS A 40 33.94 -10.81 7.94
C CYS A 40 35.05 -10.51 8.95
N ASP A 41 34.81 -9.59 9.88
CA ASP A 41 35.68 -9.32 11.01
C ASP A 41 34.92 -8.87 12.29
N GLU A 42 35.66 -8.81 13.41
CA GLU A 42 35.10 -8.39 14.71
C GLU A 42 34.72 -6.90 14.74
N GLU A 43 35.35 -6.05 13.91
CA GLU A 43 35.09 -4.62 13.87
C GLU A 43 33.75 -4.33 13.16
N GLU A 44 33.45 -5.07 12.10
CA GLU A 44 32.17 -5.08 11.40
C GLU A 44 31.04 -5.45 12.36
N PHE A 45 31.20 -6.55 13.10
CA PHE A 45 30.22 -6.93 14.12
C PHE A 45 30.10 -5.88 15.23
N ALA A 46 31.20 -5.24 15.63
CA ALA A 46 31.19 -4.22 16.68
C ALA A 46 30.38 -2.95 16.31
N ALA A 47 30.15 -2.69 15.02
CA ALA A 47 29.27 -1.62 14.57
C ALA A 47 27.79 -1.91 14.88
N TRP A 48 27.42 -3.20 14.95
CA TRP A 48 26.05 -3.64 15.23
C TRP A 48 25.81 -3.77 16.72
N LYS A 49 24.82 -3.01 17.21
CA LYS A 49 24.42 -3.05 18.62
C LYS A 49 23.14 -3.86 18.76
N PRO A 50 22.92 -4.56 19.88
CA PRO A 50 21.61 -5.14 20.16
C PRO A 50 20.52 -4.06 20.07
N ALA A 51 19.48 -4.32 19.29
CA ALA A 51 18.33 -3.43 19.18
C ALA A 51 17.55 -3.36 20.52
N PRO A 52 16.76 -2.30 20.76
CA PRO A 52 15.92 -2.18 21.96
C PRO A 52 15.05 -3.41 22.23
N THR A 53 14.75 -3.66 23.51
CA THR A 53 14.01 -4.86 23.97
C THR A 53 12.70 -5.10 23.21
N GLY A 54 11.97 -4.04 22.85
CA GLY A 54 10.74 -4.15 22.06
C GLY A 54 10.95 -4.92 20.76
N TRP A 55 12.01 -4.59 20.00
CA TRP A 55 12.34 -5.28 18.75
C TRP A 55 12.75 -6.74 18.95
N GLN A 56 13.44 -7.05 20.06
CA GLN A 56 13.76 -8.44 20.41
C GLN A 56 12.48 -9.24 20.68
N LEU A 57 11.56 -8.67 21.47
CA LEU A 57 10.27 -9.30 21.78
C LEU A 57 9.42 -9.48 20.52
N PHE A 58 9.42 -8.48 19.64
CA PHE A 58 8.76 -8.55 18.34
C PHE A 58 9.30 -9.70 17.48
N ALA A 59 10.62 -9.79 17.33
CA ALA A 59 11.25 -10.86 16.55
C ALA A 59 10.94 -12.25 17.13
N ASN A 60 11.09 -12.42 18.44
CA ASN A 60 10.80 -13.68 19.12
C ASN A 60 9.34 -14.10 18.95
N ARG A 61 8.41 -13.16 19.14
CA ARG A 61 6.97 -13.42 18.96
C ARG A 61 6.69 -13.97 17.57
N TRP A 62 7.23 -13.36 16.52
CA TRP A 62 6.91 -13.74 15.15
C TRP A 62 7.72 -14.92 14.62
N ARG A 63 8.94 -15.16 15.11
CA ARG A 63 9.72 -16.36 14.76
C ARG A 63 9.10 -17.65 15.31
N GLU A 64 8.43 -17.56 16.45
CA GLU A 64 7.79 -18.69 17.12
C GLU A 64 6.28 -18.80 16.84
N ALA A 65 5.69 -17.80 16.19
CA ALA A 65 4.27 -17.81 15.83
C ALA A 65 3.96 -18.89 14.80
N THR A 66 2.97 -19.71 15.07
CA THR A 66 2.37 -20.63 14.09
C THR A 66 1.54 -19.87 13.06
N GLU A 67 1.25 -20.48 11.90
CA GLU A 67 0.43 -19.84 10.86
C GLU A 67 -0.98 -19.45 11.37
N GLN A 68 -1.54 -20.22 12.29
CA GLN A 68 -2.84 -19.97 12.90
C GLN A 68 -2.83 -18.78 13.87
N GLU A 69 -1.67 -18.45 14.46
CA GLU A 69 -1.52 -17.35 15.42
C GLU A 69 -1.26 -15.99 14.74
N ILE A 70 -0.98 -15.97 13.43
CA ILE A 70 -0.71 -14.73 12.69
C ILE A 70 -2.00 -13.94 12.49
N PHE A 71 -3.04 -14.66 12.07
CA PHE A 71 -4.23 -14.07 11.52
C PHE A 71 -5.40 -14.28 12.46
N ASP A 72 -5.86 -13.18 13.03
CA ASP A 72 -7.18 -13.13 13.61
C ASP A 72 -8.21 -13.04 12.47
N THR A 73 -9.32 -13.75 12.62
CA THR A 73 -10.50 -13.49 11.77
C THR A 73 -11.31 -12.39 12.46
N TYR A 74 -11.37 -11.22 11.82
CA TYR A 74 -12.19 -10.11 12.29
C TYR A 74 -13.62 -10.24 11.75
N GLU A 75 -14.51 -9.37 12.22
CA GLU A 75 -15.89 -9.28 11.73
C GLU A 75 -15.94 -9.33 10.20
N GLU A 76 -16.99 -9.97 9.66
CA GLU A 76 -17.22 -10.08 8.21
C GLU A 76 -16.20 -10.97 7.45
N GLY A 77 -15.31 -11.67 8.16
CA GLY A 77 -14.38 -12.66 7.58
C GLY A 77 -13.06 -12.08 7.09
N ALA A 78 -12.79 -10.80 7.36
CA ALA A 78 -11.53 -10.16 7.02
C ALA A 78 -10.37 -10.74 7.86
N ARG A 79 -9.23 -10.98 7.21
CA ARG A 79 -8.00 -11.45 7.87
C ARG A 79 -7.26 -10.26 8.46
N VAL A 80 -6.89 -10.35 9.74
CA VAL A 80 -6.21 -9.27 10.45
C VAL A 80 -4.92 -9.78 11.08
N LEU A 81 -3.83 -9.09 10.79
CA LEU A 81 -2.52 -9.31 11.41
C LEU A 81 -2.34 -8.32 12.57
N LYS A 82 -2.20 -8.82 13.79
CA LYS A 82 -1.95 -8.00 14.98
C LYS A 82 -0.45 -7.81 15.24
N ILE A 83 0.16 -6.77 14.66
CA ILE A 83 1.63 -6.55 14.64
C ILE A 83 2.26 -6.53 16.04
N THR A 84 1.92 -5.52 16.84
CA THR A 84 2.51 -5.30 18.17
C THR A 84 1.66 -4.29 18.92
N ASP A 85 1.61 -4.40 20.24
CA ASP A 85 1.09 -3.38 21.15
C ASP A 85 2.21 -2.49 21.71
N ASP A 86 3.47 -2.79 21.39
CA ASP A 86 4.62 -1.99 21.81
C ASP A 86 4.68 -0.67 21.02
N ARG A 87 4.36 0.41 21.73
CA ARG A 87 4.40 1.79 21.21
C ARG A 87 5.80 2.24 20.81
N CYS A 88 6.86 1.61 21.31
CA CYS A 88 8.24 1.95 20.93
C CYS A 88 8.57 1.50 19.50
N ILE A 89 7.87 0.48 18.98
CA ILE A 89 8.00 0.01 17.60
C ILE A 89 7.09 0.83 16.69
N MET A 90 5.90 1.20 17.18
CA MET A 90 4.92 1.99 16.45
C MET A 90 5.08 3.48 16.73
N SER A 91 6.16 4.09 16.24
CA SER A 91 6.31 5.55 16.29
C SER A 91 5.27 6.27 15.42
N ARG A 92 4.83 5.64 14.32
CA ARG A 92 3.60 6.01 13.63
C ARG A 92 2.46 5.42 14.45
N GLN A 93 1.63 6.31 15.01
CA GLN A 93 0.31 5.95 15.49
C GLN A 93 -0.36 5.07 14.41
N HIS A 94 -1.19 4.09 14.80
CA HIS A 94 -2.15 3.42 13.90
C HIS A 94 -1.75 2.11 13.17
N MET A 95 -0.80 1.29 13.63
CA MET A 95 -0.55 -0.05 13.04
C MET A 95 -0.61 -1.22 14.05
N GLU A 96 -1.45 -1.14 15.09
CA GLU A 96 -1.67 -2.28 16.00
C GLU A 96 -2.20 -3.51 15.25
N GLN A 97 -3.04 -3.25 14.24
CA GLN A 97 -3.71 -4.24 13.42
C GLN A 97 -3.63 -3.85 11.94
N ILE A 98 -3.39 -4.84 11.10
CA ILE A 98 -3.32 -4.71 9.64
C ILE A 98 -4.39 -5.60 9.05
N ILE A 99 -5.22 -5.06 8.15
CA ILE A 99 -6.00 -5.91 7.25
C ILE A 99 -5.07 -6.59 6.25
N VAL A 100 -5.14 -7.92 6.19
CA VAL A 100 -4.37 -8.72 5.26
C VAL A 100 -5.19 -8.86 3.99
N ARG A 101 -4.80 -8.08 2.98
CA ARG A 101 -5.45 -8.03 1.68
C ARG A 101 -5.03 -9.23 0.84
N ASP A 102 -5.92 -9.72 -0.03
CA ASP A 102 -5.57 -10.81 -0.94
C ASP A 102 -4.38 -10.45 -1.84
N CYS A 103 -4.28 -9.17 -2.24
CA CYS A 103 -3.14 -8.69 -3.01
C CYS A 103 -1.81 -8.74 -2.24
N TYR A 104 -1.81 -8.76 -0.91
CA TYR A 104 -0.59 -8.96 -0.13
C TYR A 104 -0.08 -10.40 -0.23
N LEU A 105 -0.99 -11.37 -0.29
CA LEU A 105 -0.63 -12.78 -0.48
C LEU A 105 -0.03 -12.99 -1.86
N GLU A 106 -0.61 -12.38 -2.90
CA GLU A 106 -0.05 -12.43 -4.26
C GLU A 106 1.30 -11.69 -4.35
N ALA A 107 1.41 -10.50 -3.75
CA ALA A 107 2.68 -9.76 -3.70
C ALA A 107 3.78 -10.54 -2.95
N TYR A 108 3.43 -11.26 -1.89
CA TYR A 108 4.34 -12.15 -1.17
C TYR A 108 4.86 -13.29 -2.07
N LYS A 109 3.97 -13.95 -2.82
CA LYS A 109 4.36 -14.97 -3.81
C LYS A 109 5.30 -14.39 -4.86
N VAL A 110 4.97 -13.22 -5.41
CA VAL A 110 5.78 -12.52 -6.42
C VAL A 110 7.17 -12.22 -5.89
N ALA A 111 7.28 -11.70 -4.66
CA ALA A 111 8.56 -11.41 -4.03
C ALA A 111 9.42 -12.67 -3.89
N TRP A 112 8.85 -13.77 -3.39
CA TRP A 112 9.57 -15.04 -3.26
C TRP A 112 10.00 -15.66 -4.59
N CYS A 113 9.10 -15.71 -5.57
CA CYS A 113 9.40 -16.26 -6.89
C CYS A 113 10.55 -15.47 -7.53
N TYR A 114 10.47 -14.14 -7.50
CA TYR A 114 11.49 -13.29 -8.08
C TYR A 114 12.82 -13.39 -7.33
N ALA A 115 12.80 -13.54 -6.00
CA ALA A 115 14.02 -13.72 -5.20
C ALA A 115 14.75 -15.03 -5.52
N VAL A 116 14.01 -16.12 -5.71
CA VAL A 116 14.57 -17.42 -6.06
C VAL A 116 15.10 -17.43 -7.51
N GLU A 117 14.32 -16.91 -8.46
CA GLU A 117 14.73 -16.87 -9.88
C GLU A 117 15.86 -15.84 -10.13
N HIS A 118 15.91 -14.76 -9.34
CA HIS A 118 16.79 -13.61 -9.53
C HIS A 118 17.35 -13.05 -8.20
N TYR A 119 18.13 -13.85 -7.45
CA TYR A 119 18.67 -13.51 -6.12
C TYR A 119 19.52 -12.22 -6.03
N LYS A 120 20.02 -11.67 -7.15
CA LYS A 120 20.75 -10.38 -7.19
C LYS A 120 19.86 -9.18 -7.56
N ALA A 121 18.58 -9.43 -7.76
CA ALA A 121 17.62 -8.43 -8.15
C ALA A 121 16.84 -7.91 -6.94
N GLY A 122 15.71 -7.26 -7.20
CA GLY A 122 14.79 -6.80 -6.16
C GLY A 122 13.39 -6.60 -6.70
N VAL A 123 12.51 -6.09 -5.85
CA VAL A 123 11.12 -5.78 -6.21
C VAL A 123 10.75 -4.39 -5.73
N VAL A 124 10.11 -3.61 -6.60
CA VAL A 124 9.52 -2.32 -6.28
C VAL A 124 8.01 -2.49 -6.33
N PHE A 125 7.33 -2.36 -5.19
CA PHE A 125 5.87 -2.23 -5.13
C PHE A 125 5.51 -0.75 -5.09
N THR A 126 5.26 -0.16 -6.26
CA THR A 126 4.83 1.24 -6.39
C THR A 126 3.31 1.36 -6.60
N GLY A 127 2.84 2.57 -6.86
CA GLY A 127 1.44 2.88 -7.14
C GLY A 127 0.86 3.91 -6.17
N GLN A 128 -0.43 4.15 -6.29
CA GLN A 128 -1.14 5.24 -5.65
C GLN A 128 -0.78 5.43 -4.14
N PRO A 129 -0.46 6.65 -3.68
CA PRO A 129 -0.22 6.91 -2.26
C PRO A 129 -1.45 6.57 -1.41
N GLY A 130 -1.26 5.86 -0.29
CA GLY A 130 -2.36 5.49 0.61
C GLY A 130 -3.08 4.17 0.33
N ILE A 131 -2.54 3.31 -0.55
CA ILE A 131 -3.10 1.98 -0.85
C ILE A 131 -2.55 0.84 0.03
N GLY A 132 -1.79 1.13 1.08
CA GLY A 132 -1.28 0.09 2.01
C GLY A 132 0.05 -0.55 1.62
N LYS A 133 0.92 0.14 0.87
CA LYS A 133 2.23 -0.41 0.49
C LYS A 133 3.18 -0.60 1.68
N THR A 134 3.25 0.37 2.59
CA THR A 134 4.00 0.24 3.86
C THR A 134 3.44 -0.89 4.71
N THR A 135 2.11 -1.02 4.74
CA THR A 135 1.38 -2.10 5.43
C THR A 135 1.74 -3.48 4.86
N PHE A 136 1.91 -3.59 3.54
CA PHE A 136 2.41 -4.80 2.90
C PHE A 136 3.83 -5.15 3.37
N LEU A 137 4.75 -4.19 3.53
CA LEU A 137 6.09 -4.51 4.03
C LEU A 137 6.09 -5.03 5.47
N TRP A 138 5.21 -4.52 6.32
CA TRP A 138 5.00 -5.08 7.68
C TRP A 138 4.46 -6.51 7.62
N PHE A 139 3.47 -6.77 6.76
CA PHE A 139 2.96 -8.11 6.52
C PHE A 139 4.08 -9.05 6.02
N LEU A 140 4.88 -8.61 5.05
CA LEU A 140 6.01 -9.35 4.51
C LEU A 140 7.06 -9.64 5.60
N LEU A 141 7.41 -8.65 6.43
CA LEU A 141 8.32 -8.82 7.56
C LEU A 141 7.86 -9.96 8.48
N VAL A 142 6.59 -9.95 8.90
CA VAL A 142 6.06 -11.01 9.78
C VAL A 142 6.17 -12.39 9.11
N CYS A 143 5.77 -12.51 7.84
CA CYS A 143 5.86 -13.77 7.10
C CYS A 143 7.31 -14.28 6.96
N LEU A 144 8.27 -13.36 6.78
CA LEU A 144 9.69 -13.69 6.70
C LEU A 144 10.27 -14.13 8.06
N LEU A 145 9.87 -13.46 9.14
CA LEU A 145 10.29 -13.83 10.49
C LEU A 145 9.81 -15.22 10.89
N GLN A 146 8.59 -15.61 10.52
CA GLN A 146 8.10 -16.97 10.75
C GLN A 146 8.92 -18.04 10.03
N LYS A 147 9.41 -17.71 8.83
CA LYS A 147 10.36 -18.54 8.10
C LYS A 147 11.79 -18.39 8.59
N LYS A 148 12.00 -17.71 9.72
CA LYS A 148 13.30 -17.45 10.37
C LYS A 148 14.32 -16.75 9.48
N GLN A 149 13.86 -16.03 8.46
CA GLN A 149 14.73 -15.40 7.46
C GLN A 149 15.58 -14.28 8.07
N MET A 150 16.72 -14.00 7.42
CA MET A 150 17.52 -12.79 7.63
C MET A 150 16.80 -11.60 7.00
N VAL A 151 16.53 -10.55 7.78
CA VAL A 151 15.84 -9.36 7.27
C VAL A 151 16.53 -8.09 7.74
N LEU A 152 16.90 -7.22 6.81
CA LEU A 152 17.32 -5.85 7.04
C LEU A 152 16.10 -4.92 6.82
N LEU A 153 15.78 -4.06 7.78
CA LEU A 153 14.56 -3.25 7.81
C LEU A 153 14.88 -1.76 8.02
N LYS A 154 14.34 -0.89 7.16
CA LYS A 154 14.46 0.57 7.29
C LYS A 154 13.19 1.27 6.82
N PHE A 155 12.37 1.77 7.75
CA PHE A 155 11.14 2.50 7.44
C PHE A 155 11.23 3.95 7.91
N ASP A 156 10.86 4.86 7.01
CA ASP A 156 10.81 6.27 7.35
C ASP A 156 9.80 6.56 8.48
N GLY A 157 10.24 7.37 9.43
CA GLY A 157 9.49 7.72 10.63
C GLY A 157 9.37 6.61 11.68
N VAL A 158 9.74 5.35 11.39
CA VAL A 158 9.75 4.23 12.36
C VAL A 158 11.10 4.15 13.06
N ASN A 159 12.15 3.98 12.28
CA ASN A 159 13.52 3.85 12.72
C ASN A 159 14.41 4.67 11.81
N GLN A 160 15.23 5.56 12.38
CA GLN A 160 16.27 6.25 11.61
C GLN A 160 17.42 5.31 11.23
N GLU A 161 17.59 4.25 12.01
CA GLU A 161 18.70 3.30 11.95
C GLU A 161 18.23 1.95 11.37
N PRO A 162 18.94 1.35 10.39
CA PRO A 162 18.66 0.00 9.92
C PRO A 162 18.59 -1.04 11.05
N LEU A 163 17.60 -1.94 10.97
CA LEU A 163 17.43 -3.07 11.89
C LEU A 163 17.71 -4.38 11.17
N LEU A 164 18.59 -5.22 11.72
CA LEU A 164 18.87 -6.56 11.21
C LEU A 164 18.24 -7.61 12.12
N PHE A 165 17.23 -8.31 11.60
CA PHE A 165 16.66 -9.52 12.20
C PHE A 165 17.52 -10.70 11.80
N HIS A 166 18.41 -11.11 12.70
CA HIS A 166 19.43 -12.10 12.43
C HIS A 166 18.91 -13.55 12.62
N ALA A 167 19.53 -14.51 11.94
CA ALA A 167 19.14 -15.93 11.94
C ALA A 167 19.29 -16.59 13.32
N ASP A 168 20.16 -16.04 14.17
CA ASP A 168 20.33 -16.45 15.58
C ASP A 168 19.15 -16.03 16.49
N GLY A 169 18.14 -15.37 15.93
CA GLY A 169 16.95 -14.90 16.63
C GLY A 169 17.09 -13.52 17.27
N ARG A 170 18.27 -12.89 17.21
CA ARG A 170 18.49 -11.54 17.76
C ARG A 170 18.22 -10.47 16.74
N VAL A 171 17.90 -9.27 17.23
CA VAL A 171 17.79 -8.07 16.40
C VAL A 171 18.96 -7.13 16.70
N TYR A 172 19.59 -6.63 15.65
CA TYR A 172 20.68 -5.67 15.74
C TYR A 172 20.29 -4.35 15.09
N VAL A 173 20.96 -3.27 15.49
CA VAL A 173 20.78 -1.93 14.94
C VAL A 173 22.15 -1.33 14.63
N THR A 174 22.24 -0.58 13.55
CA THR A 174 23.46 0.13 13.12
C THR A 174 23.10 1.50 12.54
N LEU A 175 24.07 2.41 12.49
CA LEU A 175 23.94 3.66 11.75
C LEU A 175 24.18 3.47 10.25
N ASP A 176 24.93 2.44 9.88
CA ASP A 176 25.34 2.13 8.52
C ASP A 176 25.30 0.61 8.32
N ALA A 177 24.46 0.15 7.41
CA ALA A 177 24.32 -1.27 7.09
C ALA A 177 25.29 -1.76 6.00
N SER A 178 26.27 -0.94 5.59
CA SER A 178 27.31 -1.31 4.62
C SER A 178 28.09 -2.58 4.98
N ASN A 179 28.19 -2.88 6.28
CA ASN A 179 28.88 -4.04 6.82
C ASN A 179 27.85 -5.08 7.31
N HIS A 180 27.25 -5.85 6.41
CA HIS A 180 26.27 -6.89 6.75
C HIS A 180 26.88 -8.30 6.74
N PRO A 181 26.24 -9.30 7.40
CA PRO A 181 26.72 -10.68 7.36
C PRO A 181 26.83 -11.23 5.95
N VAL A 182 27.85 -12.04 5.72
CA VAL A 182 28.08 -12.76 4.47
C VAL A 182 27.90 -14.26 4.66
N THR A 183 27.82 -15.00 3.56
CA THR A 183 27.79 -16.46 3.61
C THR A 183 29.15 -17.04 3.99
N SER A 184 29.17 -18.08 4.82
CA SER A 184 30.37 -18.85 5.15
C SER A 184 30.91 -19.69 3.98
N ASP A 185 30.08 -19.97 2.97
CA ASP A 185 30.46 -20.70 1.76
C ASP A 185 30.33 -19.81 0.52
N PRO A 186 31.44 -19.37 -0.10
CA PRO A 186 31.41 -18.56 -1.31
C PRO A 186 30.64 -19.18 -2.47
N ASN A 187 30.50 -20.52 -2.52
CA ASN A 187 29.75 -21.20 -3.58
C ASN A 187 28.24 -21.05 -3.40
N MET A 188 27.76 -20.83 -2.17
CA MET A 188 26.35 -20.65 -1.82
C MET A 188 25.86 -19.21 -1.97
N GLN A 189 26.73 -18.27 -2.36
CA GLN A 189 26.36 -16.87 -2.55
C GLN A 189 25.26 -16.67 -3.61
N ARG A 190 24.98 -17.70 -4.42
CA ARG A 190 23.89 -17.70 -5.41
C ARG A 190 22.55 -18.19 -4.88
N ASP A 191 22.57 -18.88 -3.75
CA ASP A 191 21.41 -19.55 -3.15
C ASP A 191 20.94 -18.86 -1.87
N MET A 192 21.65 -17.80 -1.46
CA MET A 192 21.43 -17.11 -0.20
C MET A 192 21.38 -15.60 -0.40
N PHE A 193 20.54 -14.94 0.39
CA PHE A 193 20.41 -13.49 0.40
C PHE A 193 19.74 -13.03 1.70
N ILE A 194 19.93 -11.75 2.03
CA ILE A 194 19.25 -11.08 3.13
C ILE A 194 18.10 -10.28 2.54
N TRP A 195 16.89 -10.45 3.06
CA TRP A 195 15.75 -9.63 2.64
C TRP A 195 15.97 -8.20 3.09
N SER A 196 15.94 -7.23 2.17
CA SER A 196 16.10 -5.81 2.50
C SER A 196 14.79 -5.08 2.30
N LEU A 197 14.06 -4.83 3.38
CA LEU A 197 12.74 -4.21 3.35
C LEU A 197 12.84 -2.72 3.70
N PHE A 198 12.43 -1.84 2.78
CA PHE A 198 12.47 -0.40 3.06
C PHE A 198 11.36 0.40 2.40
N ASP A 199 10.93 1.44 3.11
CA ASP A 199 9.99 2.44 2.64
C ASP A 199 10.54 3.80 3.03
N VAL A 200 11.14 4.46 2.06
CA VAL A 200 11.87 5.72 2.25
C VAL A 200 10.89 6.82 1.87
N GLY A 201 10.68 7.74 2.81
CA GLY A 201 9.69 8.81 2.72
C GLY A 201 10.00 9.81 1.62
N GLU A 202 9.95 11.10 1.93
CA GLU A 202 10.18 12.15 0.92
C GLU A 202 11.65 12.39 0.57
N GLN A 203 12.58 11.62 1.14
CA GLN A 203 14.00 11.75 0.82
C GLN A 203 14.31 11.37 -0.64
N GLU A 204 15.36 12.00 -1.18
CA GLU A 204 15.85 11.79 -2.54
C GLU A 204 16.67 10.49 -2.60
N GLY A 205 16.07 9.43 -3.14
CA GLY A 205 16.75 8.18 -3.49
C GLY A 205 16.66 7.04 -2.48
N PRO A 206 17.01 5.81 -2.90
CA PRO A 206 17.14 4.66 -2.00
C PRO A 206 18.35 4.84 -1.06
N PRO A 207 18.28 4.37 0.19
CA PRO A 207 19.47 4.23 1.01
C PRO A 207 20.42 3.21 0.38
N GLU A 208 21.62 3.63 0.00
CA GLU A 208 22.63 2.77 -0.64
C GLU A 208 22.96 1.54 0.23
N ASP A 209 22.89 1.69 1.55
CA ASP A 209 23.08 0.62 2.54
C ASP A 209 21.98 -0.47 2.51
N MET A 210 20.88 -0.25 1.79
CA MET A 210 19.77 -1.19 1.64
C MET A 210 19.74 -1.90 0.28
N ILE A 211 20.66 -1.59 -0.62
CA ILE A 211 20.73 -2.13 -1.99
C ILE A 211 22.11 -2.72 -2.32
N LEU A 212 22.80 -3.23 -1.29
CA LEU A 212 24.13 -3.83 -1.40
C LEU A 212 24.09 -5.23 -2.03
N PRO A 213 25.23 -5.75 -2.53
CA PRO A 213 25.34 -7.15 -2.92
C PRO A 213 24.93 -8.09 -1.78
N LEU A 214 24.29 -9.22 -2.13
CA LEU A 214 23.69 -10.20 -1.21
C LEU A 214 22.38 -9.76 -0.56
N LEU A 215 21.95 -8.50 -0.73
CA LEU A 215 20.62 -8.07 -0.33
C LEU A 215 19.62 -8.31 -1.46
N PHE A 216 18.43 -8.78 -1.11
CA PHE A 216 17.27 -8.79 -2.01
C PHE A 216 16.33 -7.64 -1.61
N PRO A 217 16.48 -6.45 -2.22
CA PRO A 217 15.69 -5.28 -1.89
C PRO A 217 14.22 -5.44 -2.28
N VAL A 218 13.32 -5.14 -1.34
CA VAL A 218 11.88 -4.98 -1.54
C VAL A 218 11.49 -3.59 -1.04
N GLN A 219 11.21 -2.70 -2.00
CA GLN A 219 10.84 -1.31 -1.72
C GLN A 219 9.35 -1.09 -1.96
N ALA A 220 8.72 -0.22 -1.18
CA ALA A 220 7.31 0.13 -1.32
C ALA A 220 7.04 1.64 -1.59
N PRO A 221 7.75 2.28 -2.53
CA PRO A 221 7.81 3.73 -2.61
C PRO A 221 6.51 4.32 -3.14
N SER A 222 6.23 5.57 -2.79
CA SER A 222 5.26 6.37 -3.56
C SER A 222 5.71 6.50 -5.03
N PRO A 223 4.79 6.73 -5.99
CA PRO A 223 5.07 6.65 -7.42
C PRO A 223 5.82 7.90 -7.89
N ASN A 224 7.11 7.95 -7.52
CA ASN A 224 8.11 8.92 -7.93
C ASN A 224 9.33 8.12 -8.40
N LEU A 225 9.64 8.24 -9.69
CA LEU A 225 10.67 7.44 -10.35
C LEU A 225 12.06 7.65 -9.73
N ASP A 226 12.40 8.88 -9.35
CA ASP A 226 13.68 9.24 -8.71
C ASP A 226 14.00 8.43 -7.44
N ARG A 227 12.97 7.87 -6.79
CA ARG A 227 13.15 7.06 -5.57
C ARG A 227 13.68 5.66 -5.85
N TYR A 228 13.59 5.19 -7.08
CA TYR A 228 13.94 3.82 -7.40
C TYR A 228 14.57 3.58 -8.78
N ASP A 229 14.56 4.54 -9.70
CA ASP A 229 15.03 4.36 -11.08
C ASP A 229 16.43 3.77 -11.15
N ASP A 230 17.40 4.48 -10.57
CA ASP A 230 18.81 4.11 -10.65
C ASP A 230 19.07 2.70 -10.11
N TRP A 231 18.61 2.40 -8.89
CA TRP A 231 18.86 1.09 -8.30
C TRP A 231 18.03 -0.01 -8.96
N SER A 232 16.81 0.29 -9.41
CA SER A 232 15.95 -0.69 -10.09
C SER A 232 16.55 -1.13 -11.41
N VAL A 233 17.18 -0.22 -12.16
CA VAL A 233 17.92 -0.55 -13.38
C VAL A 233 19.19 -1.33 -13.04
N ARG A 234 20.00 -0.85 -12.06
CA ARG A 234 21.23 -1.53 -11.63
C ARG A 234 20.99 -2.97 -11.18
N HIS A 235 19.90 -3.21 -10.46
CA HIS A 235 19.54 -4.52 -9.90
C HIS A 235 18.49 -5.27 -10.72
N ARG A 236 18.05 -4.76 -11.88
CA ARG A 236 16.97 -5.40 -12.67
C ARG A 236 15.74 -5.70 -11.82
N ALA A 237 15.34 -4.75 -10.99
CA ALA A 237 14.23 -4.93 -10.09
C ALA A 237 12.91 -5.10 -10.86
N LEU A 238 12.04 -5.96 -10.34
CA LEU A 238 10.67 -6.06 -10.82
C LEU A 238 9.88 -4.86 -10.31
N VAL A 239 9.52 -3.94 -11.20
CA VAL A 239 8.62 -2.83 -10.88
C VAL A 239 7.17 -3.28 -11.05
N THR A 240 6.44 -3.33 -9.94
CA THR A 240 5.04 -3.74 -9.87
C THR A 240 4.27 -2.88 -8.88
N GLY A 241 2.99 -3.19 -8.64
CA GLY A 241 2.16 -2.42 -7.73
C GLY A 241 1.05 -3.23 -7.10
N LEU A 242 0.42 -2.60 -6.12
CA LEU A 242 -0.76 -3.13 -5.46
C LEU A 242 -2.02 -2.53 -6.10
N PRO A 243 -3.11 -3.30 -6.23
CA PRO A 243 -4.38 -2.75 -6.66
C PRO A 243 -4.93 -1.77 -5.62
N LEU A 244 -5.85 -0.91 -6.07
CA LEU A 244 -6.70 -0.11 -5.18
C LEU A 244 -7.50 -1.02 -4.25
N TRP A 245 -8.03 -0.44 -3.17
CA TRP A 245 -8.78 -1.20 -2.19
C TRP A 245 -10.14 -1.63 -2.76
N THR A 246 -10.69 -2.74 -2.30
CA THR A 246 -12.10 -3.04 -2.56
C THR A 246 -12.99 -2.29 -1.56
N ARG A 247 -14.30 -2.21 -1.85
CA ARG A 247 -15.28 -1.66 -0.90
C ARG A 247 -15.24 -2.40 0.44
N ASP A 248 -15.17 -3.73 0.39
CA ASP A 248 -15.19 -4.58 1.58
C ASP A 248 -13.87 -4.45 2.37
N GLU A 249 -12.73 -4.33 1.68
CA GLU A 249 -11.45 -4.01 2.32
C GLU A 249 -11.50 -2.65 3.04
N LEU A 250 -12.07 -1.62 2.40
CA LEU A 250 -12.22 -0.29 3.00
C LEU A 250 -13.13 -0.32 4.23
N ARG A 251 -14.24 -1.05 4.14
CA ARG A 251 -15.18 -1.24 5.24
C ARG A 251 -14.51 -1.89 6.44
N ALA A 252 -13.82 -3.02 6.22
CA ALA A 252 -13.16 -3.74 7.29
C ALA A 252 -11.95 -2.96 7.86
N GLY A 253 -11.15 -2.33 7.00
CA GLY A 253 -10.01 -1.52 7.42
C GLY A 253 -10.41 -0.29 8.24
N ALA A 254 -11.51 0.38 7.89
CA ALA A 254 -12.05 1.49 8.69
C ALA A 254 -12.43 1.05 10.10
N ARG A 255 -12.98 -0.17 10.29
CA ARG A 255 -13.33 -0.69 11.62
C ARG A 255 -12.12 -0.96 12.52
N LEU A 256 -10.95 -1.22 11.91
CA LEU A 256 -9.69 -1.39 12.63
C LEU A 256 -9.04 -0.06 13.02
N ASP A 257 -9.52 1.05 12.45
CA ASP A 257 -9.01 2.36 12.80
C ASP A 257 -9.34 2.72 14.26
N ARG A 258 -8.37 3.28 14.98
CA ARG A 258 -8.50 3.55 16.42
C ARG A 258 -9.61 4.56 16.72
N GLU A 259 -9.84 5.52 15.81
CA GLU A 259 -10.87 6.54 15.98
C GLU A 259 -12.26 6.01 15.64
N PHE A 260 -12.35 4.88 14.94
CA PHE A 260 -13.61 4.31 14.49
C PHE A 260 -14.56 4.00 15.65
N ARG A 261 -14.05 3.50 16.78
CA ARG A 261 -14.88 3.23 17.96
C ARG A 261 -15.56 4.51 18.48
N GLN A 262 -14.84 5.63 18.48
CA GLN A 262 -15.40 6.91 18.89
C GLN A 262 -16.38 7.41 17.83
N PHE A 263 -16.02 7.32 16.56
CA PHE A 263 -16.85 7.69 15.43
C PHE A 263 -18.19 6.91 15.40
N SER A 264 -18.16 5.59 15.58
CA SER A 264 -19.34 4.72 15.62
C SER A 264 -20.34 5.13 16.71
N ARG A 265 -19.86 5.49 17.91
CA ARG A 265 -20.73 6.01 18.98
C ARG A 265 -21.39 7.34 18.62
N ARG A 266 -20.72 8.15 17.79
CA ARG A 266 -21.31 9.39 17.27
C ARG A 266 -22.36 9.08 16.21
N LEU A 267 -22.13 8.11 15.33
CA LEU A 267 -23.14 7.62 14.40
C LEU A 267 -24.40 7.14 15.14
N GLU A 268 -24.25 6.41 16.25
CA GLU A 268 -25.39 6.03 17.13
C GLU A 268 -26.18 7.24 17.61
N THR A 269 -25.49 8.32 18.00
CA THR A 269 -26.13 9.57 18.44
C THR A 269 -26.88 10.23 17.29
N VAL A 270 -26.30 10.26 16.09
CA VAL A 270 -26.93 10.83 14.89
C VAL A 270 -28.16 10.05 14.48
N VAL A 271 -28.11 8.72 14.49
CA VAL A 271 -29.25 7.86 14.16
C VAL A 271 -30.40 8.07 15.16
N ARG A 272 -30.08 8.19 16.46
CA ARG A 272 -31.10 8.39 17.51
C ARG A 272 -31.71 9.79 17.50
N ASP A 273 -30.87 10.82 17.33
CA ASP A 273 -31.23 12.23 17.54
C ASP A 273 -31.29 13.02 16.22
N TRP A 274 -31.57 12.33 15.11
CA TRP A 274 -31.57 12.86 13.75
C TRP A 274 -32.46 14.11 13.60
N GLY A 275 -31.87 15.22 13.15
CA GLY A 275 -32.58 16.48 12.94
C GLY A 275 -32.89 17.28 14.22
N ASN A 276 -32.53 16.79 15.41
CA ASN A 276 -32.83 17.43 16.69
C ASN A 276 -31.68 18.33 17.21
N GLY A 277 -30.70 18.68 16.37
CA GLY A 277 -29.56 19.57 16.70
C GLY A 277 -28.46 18.91 17.55
N ALA A 278 -28.79 17.87 18.32
CA ALA A 278 -27.81 17.04 19.03
C ALA A 278 -26.88 16.29 18.06
N ASP A 279 -27.37 15.95 16.86
CA ASP A 279 -26.59 15.41 15.75
C ASP A 279 -25.49 16.38 15.30
N VAL A 280 -25.80 17.68 15.18
CA VAL A 280 -24.82 18.74 14.85
C VAL A 280 -23.72 18.82 15.89
N ALA A 281 -24.06 18.82 17.18
CA ALA A 281 -23.07 18.86 18.25
C ALA A 281 -22.20 17.59 18.30
N ALA A 282 -22.78 16.43 18.01
CA ALA A 282 -22.06 15.15 17.98
C ALA A 282 -21.01 15.10 16.84
N PHE A 283 -21.30 15.72 15.70
CA PHE A 283 -20.44 15.73 14.52
C PHE A 283 -19.65 17.02 14.30
N ALA A 284 -19.71 17.98 15.23
CA ALA A 284 -18.83 19.16 15.18
C ALA A 284 -17.32 18.84 15.03
N PRO A 285 -16.79 17.72 15.58
CA PRO A 285 -15.40 17.30 15.35
C PRO A 285 -15.13 16.70 13.96
N TYR A 286 -16.16 16.46 13.13
CA TYR A 286 -16.05 15.78 11.84
C TYR A 286 -16.66 16.65 10.71
N PRO A 287 -15.94 17.70 10.25
CA PRO A 287 -16.44 18.65 9.25
C PRO A 287 -16.96 17.96 7.97
N GLY A 288 -18.09 18.45 7.46
CA GLY A 288 -18.75 17.97 6.24
C GLY A 288 -19.46 16.61 6.35
N VAL A 289 -19.11 15.74 7.31
CA VAL A 289 -19.62 14.36 7.36
C VAL A 289 -21.13 14.28 7.60
N LEU A 290 -21.67 15.10 8.50
CA LEU A 290 -23.11 15.14 8.77
C LEU A 290 -23.90 15.62 7.54
N ASP A 291 -23.35 16.55 6.77
CA ASP A 291 -23.99 17.08 5.57
C ASP A 291 -24.07 16.01 4.48
N LEU A 292 -23.04 15.16 4.34
CA LEU A 292 -23.09 14.00 3.44
C LEU A 292 -24.18 13.01 3.84
N LEU A 293 -24.28 12.68 5.13
CA LEU A 293 -25.32 11.78 5.63
C LEU A 293 -26.71 12.38 5.36
N ARG A 294 -26.92 13.67 5.63
CA ARG A 294 -28.18 14.36 5.36
C ARG A 294 -28.52 14.46 3.88
N PHE A 295 -27.51 14.63 3.02
CA PHE A 295 -27.69 14.57 1.58
C PHE A 295 -28.21 13.19 1.14
N ARG A 296 -27.69 12.11 1.73
CA ARG A 296 -28.14 10.74 1.44
C ARG A 296 -29.51 10.41 2.05
N TYR A 297 -29.82 10.99 3.20
CA TYR A 297 -30.98 10.72 4.04
C TYR A 297 -31.79 12.02 4.34
N PRO A 298 -32.36 12.69 3.32
CA PRO A 298 -32.92 14.03 3.50
C PRO A 298 -34.17 14.08 4.40
N ASN A 299 -34.92 12.97 4.48
CA ASN A 299 -36.26 12.96 5.08
C ASN A 299 -36.43 11.96 6.24
N CYS A 300 -35.46 11.08 6.47
CA CYS A 300 -35.52 10.06 7.51
C CYS A 300 -34.11 9.74 8.01
N PRO A 301 -33.92 9.30 9.27
CA PRO A 301 -32.63 8.80 9.71
C PRO A 301 -32.28 7.49 8.99
N PRO A 302 -30.98 7.13 8.92
CA PRO A 302 -30.55 5.75 8.68
C PRO A 302 -31.21 4.80 9.70
N ALA A 303 -31.52 3.56 9.33
CA ALA A 303 -32.16 2.61 10.25
C ALA A 303 -31.21 2.11 11.34
N SER A 304 -29.90 2.18 11.11
CA SER A 304 -28.87 1.77 12.08
C SER A 304 -27.55 2.53 11.91
N PRO A 305 -26.65 2.50 12.92
CA PRO A 305 -25.30 3.05 12.78
C PRO A 305 -24.48 2.37 11.68
N ASP A 306 -24.64 1.06 11.49
CA ASP A 306 -23.96 0.31 10.43
C ASP A 306 -24.42 0.77 9.03
N GLU A 307 -25.73 0.98 8.85
CA GLU A 307 -26.26 1.51 7.59
C GLU A 307 -25.80 2.95 7.34
N ALA A 308 -25.71 3.77 8.39
CA ALA A 308 -25.17 5.13 8.29
C ALA A 308 -23.69 5.10 7.87
N PHE A 309 -22.90 4.21 8.48
CA PHE A 309 -21.49 4.02 8.12
C PHE A 309 -21.34 3.53 6.67
N ASP A 310 -22.10 2.53 6.25
CA ASP A 310 -22.07 2.02 4.87
C ASP A 310 -22.41 3.09 3.84
N ALA A 311 -23.47 3.85 4.10
CA ALA A 311 -23.89 4.91 3.21
C ALA A 311 -22.86 6.04 3.13
N LEU A 312 -22.22 6.39 4.26
CA LEU A 312 -21.13 7.34 4.26
C LEU A 312 -19.92 6.80 3.46
N LEU A 313 -19.55 5.54 3.68
CA LEU A 313 -18.45 4.90 2.98
C LEU A 313 -18.66 4.92 1.46
N ASP A 314 -19.87 4.60 0.99
CA ASP A 314 -20.23 4.67 -0.43
C ASP A 314 -20.05 6.09 -0.98
N VAL A 315 -20.53 7.11 -0.25
CA VAL A 315 -20.37 8.51 -0.65
C VAL A 315 -18.89 8.91 -0.69
N LEU A 316 -18.08 8.50 0.28
CA LEU A 316 -16.65 8.80 0.32
C LEU A 316 -15.90 8.11 -0.84
N ILE A 317 -16.26 6.88 -1.20
CA ILE A 317 -15.72 6.18 -2.36
C ILE A 317 -16.11 6.89 -3.66
N ASP A 318 -17.36 7.35 -3.78
CA ASP A 318 -17.81 8.12 -4.95
C ASP A 318 -17.05 9.44 -5.12
N HIS A 319 -16.62 10.06 -4.00
CA HIS A 319 -15.87 11.32 -4.00
C HIS A 319 -14.35 11.12 -4.18
N PHE A 320 -13.76 10.16 -3.48
CA PHE A 320 -12.31 10.01 -3.34
C PHE A 320 -11.74 8.72 -3.90
N GLY A 321 -12.60 7.84 -4.42
CA GLY A 321 -12.20 6.57 -5.01
C GLY A 321 -11.83 5.51 -3.98
N TYR A 322 -11.14 4.49 -4.46
CA TYR A 322 -10.75 3.31 -3.70
C TYR A 322 -9.37 3.45 -3.02
N VAL A 323 -9.06 4.64 -2.50
CA VAL A 323 -7.79 4.93 -1.82
C VAL A 323 -8.03 5.09 -0.33
N ALA A 324 -7.66 4.07 0.46
CA ALA A 324 -7.92 4.01 1.89
C ALA A 324 -7.53 5.27 2.67
N ARG A 325 -6.34 5.82 2.42
CA ARG A 325 -5.89 7.06 3.07
C ARG A 325 -6.89 8.21 2.89
N ASP A 326 -7.44 8.37 1.69
CA ASP A 326 -8.27 9.53 1.38
C ASP A 326 -9.72 9.29 1.81
N VAL A 327 -10.20 8.05 1.73
CA VAL A 327 -11.50 7.62 2.29
C VAL A 327 -11.49 7.77 3.81
N TYR A 328 -10.48 7.27 4.51
CA TYR A 328 -10.42 7.32 5.97
C TYR A 328 -10.19 8.74 6.49
N ARG A 329 -9.34 9.54 5.83
CA ARG A 329 -9.25 10.97 6.16
C ARG A 329 -10.59 11.67 5.94
N GLY A 330 -11.28 11.41 4.82
CA GLY A 330 -12.57 12.02 4.52
C GLY A 330 -13.70 11.59 5.45
N MET A 331 -13.59 10.41 6.07
CA MET A 331 -14.50 9.96 7.12
C MET A 331 -14.41 10.80 8.40
N TYR A 332 -13.26 11.43 8.65
CA TYR A 332 -13.02 12.25 9.83
C TYR A 332 -12.95 13.75 9.53
N ASP A 333 -12.56 14.15 8.33
CA ASP A 333 -12.55 15.54 7.87
C ASP A 333 -12.79 15.57 6.36
N PHE A 334 -14.07 15.56 5.98
CA PHE A 334 -14.46 15.57 4.57
C PHE A 334 -14.04 16.87 3.90
N ASP A 335 -14.24 17.99 4.57
CA ASP A 335 -13.98 19.32 4.02
C ASP A 335 -12.50 19.51 3.72
N GLU A 336 -11.60 19.13 4.62
CA GLU A 336 -10.14 19.21 4.38
C GLU A 336 -9.73 18.37 3.16
N VAL A 337 -10.14 17.10 3.12
CA VAL A 337 -9.77 16.21 2.01
C VAL A 337 -10.38 16.69 0.70
N TRP A 338 -11.61 17.21 0.73
CA TRP A 338 -12.23 17.79 -0.44
C TRP A 338 -11.52 19.05 -0.94
N MET A 339 -11.08 19.92 -0.03
CA MET A 339 -10.27 21.10 -0.38
C MET A 339 -8.91 20.72 -0.98
N ASP A 340 -8.25 19.67 -0.49
CA ASP A 340 -7.05 19.11 -1.14
C ASP A 340 -7.32 18.72 -2.60
N HIS A 341 -8.47 18.10 -2.88
CA HIS A 341 -8.84 17.66 -4.23
C HIS A 341 -9.26 18.84 -5.12
N GLU A 342 -10.03 19.81 -4.59
CA GLU A 342 -10.38 21.03 -5.32
C GLU A 342 -9.15 21.86 -5.66
N ALA A 343 -8.21 22.00 -4.73
CA ALA A 343 -6.95 22.69 -4.98
C ALA A 343 -6.17 22.02 -6.12
N ALA A 344 -6.12 20.68 -6.16
CA ALA A 344 -5.52 19.95 -7.28
C ALA A 344 -6.29 20.14 -8.60
N LEU A 345 -7.63 20.15 -8.56
CA LEU A 345 -8.45 20.40 -9.75
C LEU A 345 -8.14 21.75 -10.40
N GLN A 346 -7.93 22.80 -9.60
CA GLN A 346 -7.60 24.14 -10.11
C GLN A 346 -6.20 24.24 -10.74
N THR A 347 -5.31 23.28 -10.49
CA THR A 347 -3.94 23.31 -11.04
C THR A 347 -3.77 22.50 -12.31
N ILE A 348 -4.73 21.66 -12.68
CA ILE A 348 -4.70 20.80 -13.87
C ILE A 348 -5.57 21.37 -14.99
N ASN A 349 -4.91 21.69 -16.12
CA ASN A 349 -5.54 21.96 -17.40
C ASN A 349 -5.37 20.74 -18.34
N SER A 350 -5.88 20.84 -19.55
CA SER A 350 -5.74 19.77 -20.57
C SER A 350 -4.29 19.36 -20.84
N GLU A 351 -3.38 20.31 -21.10
CA GLU A 351 -1.96 20.02 -21.36
C GLU A 351 -1.28 19.26 -20.20
N LYS A 352 -1.53 19.69 -18.96
CA LYS A 352 -1.01 19.01 -17.77
C LYS A 352 -1.61 17.61 -17.60
N LEU A 353 -2.89 17.43 -17.93
CA LEU A 353 -3.51 16.10 -17.87
C LEU A 353 -2.88 15.15 -18.90
N GLU A 354 -2.62 15.63 -20.13
CA GLU A 354 -1.91 14.86 -21.14
C GLU A 354 -0.50 14.48 -20.68
N HIS A 355 0.22 15.45 -20.08
CA HIS A 355 1.55 15.22 -19.53
C HIS A 355 1.52 14.17 -18.40
N VAL A 356 0.60 14.30 -17.44
CA VAL A 356 0.42 13.32 -16.35
C VAL A 356 0.11 11.93 -16.90
N ALA A 357 -0.82 11.83 -17.85
CA ALA A 357 -1.21 10.55 -18.43
C ALA A 357 -0.04 9.89 -19.18
N ARG A 358 0.73 10.67 -19.94
CA ARG A 358 1.90 10.19 -20.66
C ARG A 358 2.97 9.70 -19.69
N THR A 359 3.35 10.52 -18.71
CA THR A 359 4.36 10.15 -17.70
C THR A 359 3.94 8.91 -16.92
N LEU A 360 2.67 8.76 -16.53
CA LEU A 360 2.22 7.56 -15.82
C LEU A 360 2.32 6.29 -16.68
N VAL A 361 2.09 6.39 -17.99
CA VAL A 361 2.16 5.24 -18.89
C VAL A 361 3.60 4.87 -19.26
N GLU A 362 4.46 5.87 -19.45
CA GLU A 362 5.87 5.70 -19.87
C GLU A 362 6.80 5.40 -18.69
N GLU A 363 6.59 6.08 -17.56
CA GLU A 363 7.51 6.08 -16.41
C GLU A 363 6.90 5.44 -15.15
N THR A 364 5.60 5.11 -15.15
CA THR A 364 4.88 4.56 -13.98
C THR A 364 4.96 5.45 -12.72
N CYS A 365 5.16 6.76 -12.90
CA CYS A 365 5.27 7.74 -11.82
C CYS A 365 4.41 8.99 -12.09
N PHE A 366 4.11 9.78 -11.04
CA PHE A 366 3.50 11.10 -11.25
C PHE A 366 4.58 12.14 -11.55
N PRO A 367 4.33 13.05 -12.49
CA PRO A 367 5.30 14.10 -12.81
C PRO A 367 5.40 15.10 -11.64
N GLN A 368 6.63 15.40 -11.22
CA GLN A 368 6.91 16.25 -10.05
C GLN A 368 6.44 17.70 -10.24
N ASN A 369 6.41 18.17 -11.49
CA ASN A 369 5.94 19.51 -11.85
C ASN A 369 4.41 19.69 -11.69
N THR A 370 3.65 18.61 -11.53
CA THR A 370 2.18 18.62 -11.43
C THR A 370 1.76 18.18 -10.03
N LYS A 371 2.06 19.05 -9.05
CA LYS A 371 1.71 18.82 -7.64
C LYS A 371 0.21 18.53 -7.50
N GLY A 372 -0.10 17.45 -6.79
CA GLY A 372 -1.48 17.02 -6.55
C GLY A 372 -2.10 16.16 -7.64
N ALA A 373 -1.40 15.81 -8.74
CA ALA A 373 -1.96 14.93 -9.79
C ALA A 373 -2.49 13.60 -9.24
N HIS A 374 -1.83 13.02 -8.24
CA HIS A 374 -2.26 11.81 -7.54
C HIS A 374 -3.58 11.97 -6.75
N ARG A 375 -4.08 13.20 -6.56
CA ARG A 375 -5.42 13.43 -6.02
C ARG A 375 -6.49 13.21 -7.10
N LEU A 376 -6.16 13.36 -8.37
CA LEU A 376 -7.14 13.38 -9.47
C LEU A 376 -7.13 12.10 -10.30
N VAL A 377 -5.94 11.59 -10.55
CA VAL A 377 -5.68 10.43 -11.41
C VAL A 377 -5.15 9.29 -10.53
N CYS A 378 -5.53 8.07 -10.86
CA CYS A 378 -5.02 6.87 -10.22
C CYS A 378 -4.53 5.88 -11.28
N THR A 379 -3.66 4.98 -10.84
CA THR A 379 -3.24 3.82 -11.63
C THR A 379 -3.68 2.54 -10.94
N THR A 380 -4.12 1.57 -11.72
CA THR A 380 -4.50 0.24 -11.24
C THR A 380 -3.69 -0.81 -11.99
N VAL A 381 -3.07 -1.73 -11.25
CA VAL A 381 -2.36 -2.87 -11.85
C VAL A 381 -3.38 -3.93 -12.29
N GLN A 382 -3.41 -4.23 -13.59
CA GLN A 382 -4.16 -5.34 -14.16
C GLN A 382 -3.35 -6.62 -14.01
N SER A 383 -3.73 -7.40 -12.99
CA SER A 383 -3.11 -8.68 -12.61
C SER A 383 -1.63 -8.56 -12.24
N ILE A 384 -1.17 -9.44 -11.35
CA ILE A 384 0.25 -9.59 -11.05
C ILE A 384 0.66 -11.02 -11.46
N PRO A 385 0.63 -11.38 -12.76
CA PRO A 385 1.12 -12.69 -13.16
C PRO A 385 2.61 -12.73 -12.86
N LEU A 386 3.07 -13.82 -12.25
CA LEU A 386 4.46 -14.00 -11.77
C LEU A 386 5.56 -13.79 -12.84
N ARG A 387 5.19 -13.75 -14.12
CA ARG A 387 6.13 -13.74 -15.26
C ARG A 387 5.82 -12.70 -16.32
N MET A 388 4.85 -11.81 -16.09
CA MET A 388 4.52 -10.77 -17.05
C MET A 388 4.75 -9.39 -16.43
N PRO A 389 5.30 -8.43 -17.21
CA PRO A 389 5.31 -7.04 -16.80
C PRO A 389 3.88 -6.62 -16.43
N PRO A 390 3.68 -5.93 -15.30
CA PRO A 390 2.36 -5.51 -14.88
C PRO A 390 1.80 -4.51 -15.90
N GLN A 391 0.54 -4.73 -16.26
CA GLN A 391 -0.18 -3.78 -17.09
C GLN A 391 -0.81 -2.72 -16.19
N TRP A 392 -0.43 -1.46 -16.38
CA TRP A 392 -0.99 -0.34 -15.61
C TRP A 392 -2.13 0.30 -16.38
N LEU A 393 -3.31 0.31 -15.78
CA LEU A 393 -4.44 1.08 -16.28
C LEU A 393 -4.45 2.46 -15.66
N LEU A 394 -4.89 3.43 -16.46
CA LEU A 394 -5.08 4.81 -16.06
C LEU A 394 -6.57 5.13 -15.97
N ASP A 395 -6.98 5.71 -14.85
CA ASP A 395 -8.33 6.25 -14.68
C ASP A 395 -8.31 7.50 -13.78
N PHE A 396 -9.44 8.20 -13.73
CA PHE A 396 -9.69 9.14 -12.66
C PHE A 396 -9.93 8.41 -11.35
N LYS A 397 -9.56 9.07 -10.27
CA LYS A 397 -9.66 8.49 -8.94
C LYS A 397 -11.09 8.15 -8.55
N SER A 398 -12.06 8.99 -8.94
CA SER A 398 -13.47 8.78 -8.63
C SER A 398 -14.39 9.36 -9.72
N PRO A 399 -15.65 8.90 -9.80
CA PRO A 399 -16.66 9.49 -10.69
C PRO A 399 -16.90 10.99 -10.48
N VAL A 400 -16.89 11.45 -9.22
CA VAL A 400 -17.11 12.87 -8.89
C VAL A 400 -15.95 13.73 -9.40
N ILE A 401 -14.72 13.27 -9.16
CA ILE A 401 -13.50 13.95 -9.63
C ILE A 401 -13.47 14.00 -11.15
N ALA A 402 -13.77 12.86 -11.81
CA ALA A 402 -13.82 12.78 -13.27
C ALA A 402 -14.80 13.80 -13.87
N LYS A 403 -16.03 13.85 -13.37
CA LYS A 403 -17.06 14.80 -13.84
C LYS A 403 -16.62 16.25 -13.65
N LYS A 404 -16.02 16.59 -12.51
CA LYS A 404 -15.55 17.94 -12.22
C LYS A 404 -14.40 18.34 -13.13
N LEU A 405 -13.40 17.48 -13.30
CA LEU A 405 -12.24 17.76 -14.13
C LEU A 405 -12.62 17.87 -15.61
N VAL A 406 -13.47 16.97 -16.11
CA VAL A 406 -13.99 17.06 -17.50
C VAL A 406 -14.78 18.36 -17.70
N LYS A 407 -15.62 18.75 -16.74
CA LYS A 407 -16.33 20.04 -16.80
C LYS A 407 -15.37 21.23 -16.79
N HIS A 408 -14.32 21.17 -15.96
CA HIS A 408 -13.29 22.20 -15.88
C HIS A 408 -12.56 22.36 -17.23
N ILE A 409 -12.07 21.26 -17.78
CA ILE A 409 -11.37 21.23 -19.08
C ILE A 409 -12.29 21.69 -20.23
N ARG A 410 -13.57 21.30 -20.22
CA ARG A 410 -14.56 21.78 -21.22
C ARG A 410 -14.78 23.29 -21.15
N ALA A 411 -14.69 23.89 -19.96
CA ALA A 411 -14.85 25.32 -19.79
C ALA A 411 -13.66 26.14 -20.33
N GLU A 412 -12.50 25.51 -20.56
CA GLU A 412 -11.29 26.16 -21.10
C GLU A 412 -11.37 26.48 -22.61
N GLY A 413 -12.23 25.80 -23.41
CA GLY A 413 -12.44 26.12 -24.84
C GLY A 413 -12.69 24.95 -25.80
N TYR A 414 -13.06 25.30 -27.05
CA TYR A 414 -13.88 24.50 -27.99
C TYR A 414 -13.26 23.27 -28.69
N SER A 415 -11.97 22.96 -28.53
CA SER A 415 -11.33 21.83 -29.26
C SER A 415 -10.80 20.73 -28.35
N CYS A 416 -11.05 20.81 -27.05
CA CYS A 416 -10.34 19.98 -26.07
C CYS A 416 -10.91 18.55 -25.87
N PRO A 417 -12.23 18.30 -25.82
CA PRO A 417 -12.74 16.98 -25.41
C PRO A 417 -12.43 15.86 -26.40
N ASP A 418 -12.65 16.09 -27.70
CA ASP A 418 -12.40 15.07 -28.74
C ASP A 418 -10.91 14.77 -28.88
N ASN A 419 -10.07 15.81 -28.77
CA ASN A 419 -8.61 15.65 -28.75
C ASN A 419 -8.15 14.84 -27.54
N MET A 420 -8.71 15.13 -26.36
CA MET A 420 -8.38 14.39 -25.13
C MET A 420 -8.85 12.94 -25.19
N HIS A 421 -10.05 12.67 -25.71
CA HIS A 421 -10.53 11.30 -25.94
C HIS A 421 -9.61 10.53 -26.88
N ALA A 422 -9.28 11.12 -28.03
CA ALA A 422 -8.40 10.53 -29.02
C ALA A 422 -7.00 10.28 -28.44
N PHE A 423 -6.44 11.25 -27.70
CA PHE A 423 -5.16 11.13 -27.02
C PHE A 423 -5.18 9.97 -26.00
N LEU A 424 -6.11 9.98 -25.04
CA LEU A 424 -6.20 8.96 -23.99
C LEU A 424 -6.47 7.56 -24.57
N SER A 425 -7.29 7.46 -25.63
CA SER A 425 -7.55 6.19 -26.33
C SER A 425 -6.33 5.68 -27.08
N SER A 426 -5.45 6.59 -27.53
CA SER A 426 -4.20 6.24 -28.23
C SER A 426 -3.07 5.82 -27.28
N LEU A 427 -3.21 6.01 -25.96
CA LEU A 427 -2.19 5.61 -24.99
C LEU A 427 -2.03 4.09 -25.00
N TYR A 428 -0.80 3.66 -25.33
CA TYR A 428 -0.25 2.30 -25.31
C TYR A 428 -1.25 1.18 -25.00
N ASP A 429 -1.64 0.42 -26.02
CA ASP A 429 -2.51 -0.77 -25.89
C ASP A 429 -3.84 -0.53 -25.15
N GLY A 430 -4.35 0.71 -25.18
CA GLY A 430 -5.63 1.07 -24.57
C GLY A 430 -5.57 1.28 -23.05
N ARG A 431 -4.38 1.48 -22.46
CA ARG A 431 -4.22 1.74 -21.01
C ARG A 431 -5.00 2.97 -20.52
N GLY A 432 -5.23 3.96 -21.39
CA GLY A 432 -6.03 5.16 -21.09
C GLY A 432 -7.51 5.07 -21.44
N LEU A 433 -7.99 3.91 -21.91
CA LEU A 433 -9.35 3.78 -22.45
C LEU A 433 -10.45 4.04 -21.40
N GLN A 434 -10.22 3.63 -20.14
CA GLN A 434 -11.19 3.88 -19.06
C GLN A 434 -11.32 5.38 -18.79
N MET A 435 -10.20 6.08 -18.68
CA MET A 435 -10.15 7.53 -18.53
C MET A 435 -10.76 8.26 -19.74
N ALA A 436 -10.50 7.78 -20.97
CA ALA A 436 -11.01 8.38 -22.20
C ALA A 436 -12.54 8.42 -22.23
N ARG A 437 -13.23 7.39 -21.71
CA ARG A 437 -14.70 7.31 -21.69
C ARG A 437 -15.38 8.49 -21.01
N TRP A 438 -14.72 9.15 -20.08
CA TRP A 438 -15.26 10.36 -19.43
C TRP A 438 -15.32 11.58 -20.36
N PHE A 439 -14.52 11.58 -21.43
CA PHE A 439 -14.50 12.63 -22.44
C PHE A 439 -15.41 12.33 -23.64
N GLU A 440 -15.90 11.09 -23.78
CA GLU A 440 -16.93 10.76 -24.76
C GLU A 440 -18.06 11.77 -24.63
N SER A 441 -18.53 12.29 -25.77
CA SER A 441 -19.61 13.26 -25.81
C SER A 441 -20.76 12.68 -25.00
N THR A 442 -20.97 13.24 -23.79
CA THR A 442 -22.16 12.97 -23.00
C THR A 442 -23.30 13.16 -23.98
N PRO A 443 -24.13 12.14 -24.24
CA PRO A 443 -25.29 12.33 -25.09
C PRO A 443 -25.96 13.58 -24.54
N SER A 444 -26.13 14.58 -25.42
CA SER A 444 -26.91 15.78 -25.13
C SER A 444 -28.07 15.32 -24.27
N ALA A 445 -28.14 15.83 -23.04
CA ALA A 445 -29.22 15.53 -22.13
C ALA A 445 -30.49 16.03 -22.82
N ALA A 446 -31.10 15.13 -23.61
CA ALA A 446 -32.44 15.26 -24.07
C ALA A 446 -33.31 14.93 -22.86
N GLN A 447 -33.86 16.00 -22.28
CA GLN A 447 -34.89 16.10 -21.25
C GLN A 447 -34.43 16.06 -19.79
#